data_AF-A0A2D5YX28-F1
#
_entry.id   AF-A0A2D5YX28-F1
#
_cell.length_a   1.000
_cell.length_b   1.000
_cell.length_c   1.000
_cell.angle_alpha   90.00
_cell.angle_beta   90.00
_cell.angle_gamma   90.00
#
_symmetry.space_group_name_H-M   'P 1'
#
loop_
_entity.id
_entity.type
_entity.pdbx_description
1 polymer ?
#
loop_
_entity_poly.entity_id
_entity_poly.type
_entity_poly.pdbx_seq_one_letter_code
_entity_poly.pdbx_strand_id
1 'polypeptide(L)'
;MVQIFNSTADKMAGDEQEIMYIFAAALADLRDEAREYDERWDQIAMRGGYDASTIESEQDIRERIEMLHACVAASEAIYTAYANVMDDVIWRIDSSQLPPNVKHNVRNEASRDASRYKAAAAGFAIDRDCAARIVDLLELLASHWGEWHYDQEAAALVFDALSVKDELWDINDDIDRLLQSRDASDREKLSKPIGGGTP
;
A
#
# COMPACT_ATOMS: atom_id res chain seq x y z
N MET A 1 8.49 8.74 -7.28
CA MET A 1 7.80 9.63 -6.31
C MET A 1 8.75 10.62 -5.63
N VAL A 2 9.75 10.19 -4.86
CA VAL A 2 10.73 11.09 -4.17
C VAL A 2 11.51 12.02 -5.13
N GLN A 3 11.93 11.55 -6.31
CA GLN A 3 12.58 12.39 -7.33
C GLN A 3 11.65 13.48 -7.90
N ILE A 4 10.34 13.23 -7.94
CA ILE A 4 9.34 14.20 -8.39
C ILE A 4 9.16 15.27 -7.32
N PHE A 5 9.09 14.88 -6.04
CA PHE A 5 9.05 15.82 -4.92
C PHE A 5 10.32 16.69 -4.87
N ASN A 6 11.52 16.09 -4.96
CA ASN A 6 12.77 16.85 -4.91
C ASN A 6 12.94 17.79 -6.11
N SER A 7 12.66 17.32 -7.34
CA SER A 7 12.73 18.17 -8.53
C SER A 7 11.64 19.25 -8.61
N THR A 8 10.57 19.10 -7.82
CA THR A 8 9.53 20.13 -7.66
C THR A 8 9.94 21.12 -6.57
N ALA A 9 10.48 20.63 -5.44
CA ALA A 9 11.05 21.47 -4.38
C ALA A 9 12.15 22.39 -4.93
N ASP A 10 13.02 21.90 -5.81
CA ASP A 10 14.10 22.67 -6.44
C ASP A 10 13.60 23.82 -7.34
N LYS A 11 12.30 23.84 -7.68
CA LYS A 11 11.64 24.91 -8.45
C LYS A 11 10.87 25.89 -7.57
N MET A 12 10.79 25.61 -6.27
CA MET A 12 10.10 26.43 -5.28
C MET A 12 11.10 27.25 -4.47
N ALA A 13 10.61 28.19 -3.67
CA ALA A 13 11.44 28.97 -2.76
C ALA A 13 10.71 29.19 -1.43
N GLY A 14 11.48 29.35 -0.35
CA GLY A 14 10.93 29.62 0.97
C GLY A 14 10.19 28.43 1.57
N ASP A 15 9.14 28.71 2.33
CA ASP A 15 8.42 27.72 3.15
C ASP A 15 7.90 26.51 2.36
N GLU A 16 7.46 26.72 1.11
CA GLU A 16 6.92 25.67 0.25
C GLU A 16 7.98 24.63 -0.14
N GLN A 17 9.23 25.06 -0.34
CA GLN A 17 10.34 24.17 -0.64
C GLN A 17 10.68 23.29 0.59
N GLU A 18 10.72 23.89 1.78
CA GLU A 18 11.00 23.17 3.03
C GLU A 18 9.90 22.13 3.32
N ILE A 19 8.63 22.48 3.10
CA ILE A 19 7.50 21.53 3.22
C ILE A 19 7.70 20.34 2.26
N MET A 20 8.03 20.61 0.99
CA MET A 20 8.23 19.54 0.00
C MET A 20 9.38 18.59 0.37
N TYR A 21 10.50 19.10 0.92
CA TYR A 21 11.57 18.24 1.41
C TYR A 21 11.17 17.40 2.62
N ILE A 22 10.34 17.95 3.51
CA ILE A 22 9.80 17.21 4.66
C ILE A 22 8.95 16.02 4.19
N PHE A 23 8.04 16.24 3.24
CA PHE A 23 7.24 15.16 2.66
C PHE A 23 8.11 14.17 1.87
N ALA A 24 9.10 14.64 1.11
CA ALA A 24 10.02 13.76 0.38
C ALA A 24 10.81 12.85 1.33
N ALA A 25 11.23 13.37 2.48
CA ALA A 25 11.95 12.61 3.49
C ALA A 25 11.04 11.59 4.19
N ALA A 26 9.81 11.95 4.53
CA ALA A 26 8.85 11.02 5.14
C ALA A 26 8.40 9.90 4.19
N LEU A 27 8.41 10.15 2.88
CA LEU A 27 8.10 9.16 1.84
C LEU A 27 9.31 8.34 1.38
N ALA A 28 10.51 8.60 1.90
CA ALA A 28 11.72 7.90 1.47
C ALA A 28 11.67 6.43 1.88
N ASP A 29 11.36 6.15 3.14
CA ASP A 29 11.23 4.79 3.68
C ASP A 29 10.11 4.04 2.95
N LEU A 30 8.95 4.70 2.75
CA LEU A 30 7.83 4.11 2.01
C LEU A 30 8.23 3.69 0.59
N ARG A 31 9.05 4.47 -0.11
CA ARG A 31 9.49 4.11 -1.47
C ARG A 31 10.31 2.83 -1.47
N ASP A 32 11.23 2.71 -0.51
CA ASP A 32 12.14 1.58 -0.47
C ASP A 32 11.37 0.30 -0.09
N GLU A 33 10.42 0.40 0.85
CA GLU A 33 9.52 -0.71 1.19
C GLU A 33 8.54 -1.06 0.06
N ALA A 34 8.03 -0.08 -0.69
CA ALA A 34 7.18 -0.35 -1.85
C ALA A 34 7.91 -1.14 -2.94
N ARG A 35 9.17 -0.83 -3.19
CA ARG A 35 9.99 -1.59 -4.16
C ARG A 35 10.23 -3.03 -3.69
N GLU A 36 10.56 -3.20 -2.41
CA GLU A 36 10.75 -4.54 -1.83
C GLU A 36 9.46 -5.36 -1.92
N TYR A 37 8.33 -4.75 -1.55
CA TYR A 37 7.00 -5.35 -1.67
C TYR A 37 6.73 -5.82 -3.11
N ASP A 38 6.85 -4.93 -4.09
CA ASP A 38 6.62 -5.26 -5.50
C ASP A 38 7.54 -6.41 -5.96
N GLU A 39 8.83 -6.37 -5.59
CA GLU A 39 9.79 -7.42 -5.95
C GLU A 39 9.39 -8.79 -5.38
N ARG A 40 8.94 -8.85 -4.12
CA ARG A 40 8.51 -10.12 -3.50
C ARG A 40 7.26 -10.69 -4.16
N TRP A 41 6.27 -9.86 -4.45
CA TRP A 41 5.03 -10.30 -5.08
C TRP A 41 5.22 -10.66 -6.57
N ASP A 42 6.10 -9.98 -7.29
CA ASP A 42 6.47 -10.33 -8.66
C ASP A 42 7.15 -11.71 -8.73
N GLN A 43 8.00 -12.05 -7.75
CA GLN A 43 8.63 -13.38 -7.69
C GLN A 43 7.57 -14.49 -7.59
N ILE A 44 6.49 -14.28 -6.82
CA ILE A 44 5.38 -15.23 -6.73
C ILE A 44 4.62 -15.31 -8.06
N ALA A 45 4.33 -14.18 -8.69
CA ALA A 45 3.64 -14.16 -9.98
C ALA A 45 4.43 -14.91 -11.07
N MET A 46 5.77 -14.74 -11.11
CA MET A 46 6.65 -15.45 -12.03
C MET A 46 6.66 -16.97 -11.83
N ARG A 47 6.28 -17.47 -10.65
CA ARG A 47 6.21 -18.90 -10.30
C ARG A 47 4.81 -19.50 -10.45
N GLY A 48 3.89 -18.79 -11.10
CA GLY A 48 2.51 -19.25 -11.32
C GLY A 48 1.55 -18.92 -10.18
N GLY A 49 1.93 -18.01 -9.27
CA GLY A 49 1.08 -17.57 -8.19
C GLY A 49 0.80 -18.66 -7.15
N TYR A 50 -0.46 -18.80 -6.78
CA TYR A 50 -0.94 -19.70 -5.72
C TYR A 50 -1.57 -21.00 -6.25
N ASP A 51 -1.36 -21.31 -7.53
CA ASP A 51 -1.97 -22.47 -8.16
C ASP A 51 -1.40 -23.77 -7.57
N ALA A 52 -2.24 -24.57 -6.92
CA ALA A 52 -1.84 -25.86 -6.35
C ALA A 52 -1.46 -26.89 -7.43
N SER A 53 -1.95 -26.75 -8.66
CA SER A 53 -1.64 -27.67 -9.77
C SER A 53 -0.20 -27.55 -10.27
N THR A 54 0.51 -26.49 -9.88
CA THR A 54 1.92 -26.25 -10.22
C THR A 54 2.88 -26.63 -9.08
N ILE A 55 2.37 -27.24 -8.01
CA ILE A 55 3.17 -27.80 -6.92
C ILE A 55 3.46 -29.27 -7.26
N GLU A 56 4.63 -29.54 -7.84
CA GLU A 56 4.98 -30.87 -8.35
C GLU A 56 5.73 -31.74 -7.33
N SER A 57 6.28 -31.13 -6.28
CA SER A 57 7.13 -31.78 -5.29
C SER A 57 7.09 -31.13 -3.90
N GLU A 58 7.57 -31.86 -2.88
CA GLU A 58 7.76 -31.31 -1.53
C GLU A 58 8.76 -30.13 -1.52
N GLN A 59 9.74 -30.14 -2.43
CA GLN A 59 10.69 -29.04 -2.59
C GLN A 59 9.99 -27.77 -3.08
N ASP A 60 9.02 -27.88 -3.99
CA ASP A 60 8.24 -26.73 -4.46
C ASP A 60 7.41 -26.11 -3.33
N ILE A 61 6.89 -26.94 -2.41
CA ILE A 61 6.19 -26.44 -1.22
C ILE A 61 7.13 -25.61 -0.36
N ARG A 62 8.33 -26.12 -0.06
CA ARG A 62 9.32 -25.41 0.77
C ARG A 62 9.73 -24.08 0.14
N GLU A 63 10.01 -24.07 -1.16
CA GLU A 63 10.35 -22.84 -1.89
C GLU A 63 9.21 -21.81 -1.83
N ARG A 64 7.95 -22.25 -1.99
CA ARG A 64 6.79 -21.35 -1.87
C ARG A 64 6.59 -20.80 -0.47
N ILE A 65 6.80 -21.61 0.56
CA ILE A 65 6.75 -21.18 1.95
C ILE A 65 7.79 -20.08 2.20
N GLU A 66 9.04 -20.28 1.76
CA GLU A 66 10.10 -19.29 1.91
C GLU A 66 9.77 -17.96 1.19
N MET A 67 9.24 -18.04 -0.04
CA MET A 67 8.81 -16.85 -0.79
C MET A 67 7.65 -16.11 -0.09
N LEU A 68 6.66 -16.86 0.39
CA LEU A 68 5.50 -16.30 1.07
C LEU A 68 5.88 -15.66 2.41
N HIS A 69 6.82 -16.22 3.15
CA HIS A 69 7.36 -15.57 4.34
C HIS A 69 8.03 -14.23 4.00
N ALA A 70 8.75 -14.14 2.88
CA ALA A 70 9.31 -12.87 2.42
C ALA A 70 8.19 -11.87 2.05
N CYS A 71 7.11 -12.32 1.41
CA CYS A 71 5.93 -11.48 1.16
C CYS A 71 5.26 -10.99 2.45
N VAL A 72 5.06 -11.86 3.45
CA VAL A 72 4.51 -11.48 4.76
C VAL A 72 5.36 -10.38 5.40
N ALA A 73 6.69 -10.54 5.39
CA ALA A 73 7.60 -9.55 5.93
C ALA A 73 7.54 -8.21 5.17
N ALA A 74 7.53 -8.25 3.83
CA ALA A 74 7.42 -7.05 3.01
C ALA A 74 6.07 -6.33 3.17
N SER A 75 4.97 -7.09 3.26
CA SER A 75 3.62 -6.55 3.54
C SER A 75 3.55 -5.87 4.91
N GLU A 76 4.20 -6.44 5.94
CA GLU A 76 4.29 -5.80 7.26
C GLU A 76 5.12 -4.52 7.25
N ALA A 77 6.23 -4.52 6.51
CA ALA A 77 7.11 -3.36 6.41
C ALA A 77 6.42 -2.19 5.70
N ILE A 78 5.78 -2.45 4.56
CA ILE A 78 5.02 -1.42 3.82
C ILE A 78 3.77 -0.97 4.59
N TYR A 79 3.07 -1.88 5.30
CA TYR A 79 2.00 -1.54 6.24
C TYR A 79 2.49 -0.50 7.27
N THR A 80 3.60 -0.81 7.93
CA THR A 80 4.18 0.03 8.97
C THR A 80 4.62 1.38 8.39
N ALA A 81 5.23 1.39 7.21
CA ALA A 81 5.62 2.61 6.52
C ALA A 81 4.41 3.50 6.25
N TYR A 82 3.34 2.96 5.63
CA TYR A 82 2.09 3.70 5.39
C TYR A 82 1.44 4.20 6.68
N ALA A 83 1.37 3.37 7.72
CA ALA A 83 0.76 3.74 8.99
C ALA A 83 1.46 4.94 9.66
N ASN A 84 2.77 5.09 9.44
CA ASN A 84 3.60 6.08 10.13
C ASN A 84 3.91 7.35 9.30
N VAL A 85 3.66 7.38 7.98
CA VAL A 85 4.06 8.53 7.14
C VAL A 85 3.57 9.87 7.69
N MET A 86 2.29 9.97 8.09
CA MET A 86 1.74 11.23 8.59
C MET A 86 2.27 11.63 9.96
N ASP A 87 2.56 10.66 10.82
CA ASP A 87 3.19 10.93 12.11
C ASP A 87 4.63 11.43 11.90
N ASP A 88 5.37 10.88 10.94
CA ASP A 88 6.71 11.36 10.57
C ASP A 88 6.66 12.76 9.93
N VAL A 89 5.69 13.03 9.06
CA VAL A 89 5.46 14.39 8.51
C VAL A 89 5.19 15.38 9.64
N ILE A 90 4.30 15.06 10.58
CA ILE A 90 4.00 15.95 11.72
C ILE A 90 5.26 16.17 12.56
N TRP A 91 6.00 15.12 12.89
CA TRP A 91 7.24 15.22 13.67
C TRP A 91 8.30 16.11 13.00
N ARG A 92 8.48 15.95 11.69
CA ARG A 92 9.41 16.78 10.90
C ARG A 92 8.95 18.23 10.79
N ILE A 93 7.64 18.47 10.60
CA ILE A 93 7.06 19.83 10.60
C ILE A 93 7.25 20.50 11.96
N ASP A 94 7.10 19.75 13.05
CA ASP A 94 7.28 20.28 14.40
C ASP A 94 8.73 20.71 14.62
N SER A 95 9.67 19.92 14.10
CA SER A 95 11.11 20.11 14.21
C SER A 95 11.71 21.13 13.22
N SER A 96 10.93 21.60 12.24
CA SER A 96 11.40 22.52 11.19
C SER A 96 11.51 23.98 11.64
N GLN A 97 12.05 24.86 10.80
CA GLN A 97 12.11 26.31 11.08
C GLN A 97 10.91 27.08 10.53
N LEU A 98 9.91 26.38 9.98
CA LEU A 98 8.72 26.97 9.38
C LEU A 98 7.98 27.91 10.35
N PRO A 99 7.37 29.01 9.86
CA PRO A 99 6.55 29.89 10.67
C PRO A 99 5.38 29.15 11.38
N PRO A 100 4.96 29.56 12.58
CA PRO A 100 3.92 28.86 13.35
C PRO A 100 2.58 28.69 12.60
N ASN A 101 2.18 29.69 11.81
CA ASN A 101 0.97 29.65 10.98
C ASN A 101 1.08 28.62 9.85
N VAL A 102 2.27 28.47 9.26
CA VAL A 102 2.54 27.47 8.21
C VAL A 102 2.53 26.07 8.81
N LYS A 103 3.22 25.85 9.94
CA LYS A 103 3.17 24.57 10.67
C LYS A 103 1.73 24.16 11.00
N HIS A 104 0.90 25.10 11.46
CA HIS A 104 -0.51 24.83 11.75
C HIS A 104 -1.29 24.37 10.51
N ASN A 105 -1.12 25.04 9.37
CA ASN A 105 -1.81 24.69 8.14
C ASN A 105 -1.41 23.29 7.63
N VAL A 106 -0.11 23.01 7.58
CA VAL A 106 0.39 21.71 7.10
C VAL A 106 -0.06 20.56 8.00
N ARG A 107 -0.09 20.74 9.33
CA ARG A 107 -0.65 19.71 10.24
C ARG A 107 -2.12 19.43 9.98
N ASN A 108 -2.92 20.46 9.72
CA ASN A 108 -4.34 20.30 9.41
C ASN A 108 -4.54 19.53 8.10
N GLU A 109 -3.71 19.79 7.10
CA GLU A 109 -3.73 19.06 5.82
C GLU A 109 -3.27 17.61 5.98
N ALA A 110 -2.13 17.36 6.65
CA ALA A 110 -1.64 16.02 6.94
C ALA A 110 -2.68 15.19 7.73
N SER A 111 -3.38 15.80 8.68
CA SER A 111 -4.45 15.14 9.44
C SER A 111 -5.65 14.76 8.57
N ARG A 112 -5.97 15.55 7.54
CA ARG A 112 -7.04 15.24 6.59
C ARG A 112 -6.66 14.10 5.65
N ASP A 113 -5.39 14.03 5.26
CA ASP A 113 -4.88 12.99 4.36
C ASP A 113 -4.52 11.68 5.10
N ALA A 114 -4.38 11.70 6.42
CA ALA A 114 -4.07 10.51 7.23
C ALA A 114 -5.03 9.33 7.02
N SER A 115 -6.30 9.58 6.69
CA SER A 115 -7.24 8.50 6.40
C SER A 115 -6.86 7.69 5.16
N ARG A 116 -6.22 8.32 4.15
CA ARG A 116 -5.78 7.66 2.92
C ARG A 116 -4.64 6.69 3.20
N TYR A 117 -3.64 7.13 3.97
CA TYR A 117 -2.52 6.29 4.39
C TYR A 117 -2.98 5.12 5.26
N LYS A 118 -3.95 5.35 6.15
CA LYS A 118 -4.57 4.28 6.95
C LYS A 118 -5.33 3.25 6.10
N ALA A 119 -6.04 3.68 5.06
CA ALA A 119 -6.73 2.78 4.14
C ALA A 119 -5.73 1.92 3.36
N ALA A 120 -4.68 2.53 2.81
CA ALA A 120 -3.61 1.81 2.12
C ALA A 120 -2.94 0.79 3.06
N ALA A 121 -2.57 1.20 4.29
CA ALA A 121 -2.03 0.30 5.30
C ALA A 121 -2.95 -0.91 5.54
N ALA A 122 -4.27 -0.70 5.69
CA ALA A 122 -5.22 -1.80 5.88
C ALA A 122 -5.19 -2.82 4.72
N GLY A 123 -4.99 -2.37 3.47
CA GLY A 123 -4.80 -3.27 2.32
C GLY A 123 -3.59 -4.19 2.49
N PHE A 124 -2.43 -3.65 2.86
CA PHE A 124 -1.22 -4.46 3.06
C PHE A 124 -1.31 -5.40 4.26
N ALA A 125 -2.07 -5.04 5.30
CA ALA A 125 -2.38 -5.95 6.40
C ALA A 125 -3.22 -7.16 5.92
N ILE A 126 -4.15 -6.96 4.98
CA ILE A 126 -4.91 -8.05 4.36
C ILE A 126 -3.98 -8.94 3.53
N ASP A 127 -3.09 -8.36 2.73
CA ASP A 127 -2.11 -9.13 1.95
C ASP A 127 -1.19 -9.98 2.84
N ARG A 128 -0.72 -9.42 3.96
CA ARG A 128 0.04 -10.15 4.99
C ARG A 128 -0.74 -11.33 5.54
N ASP A 129 -1.99 -11.10 5.97
CA ASP A 129 -2.83 -12.13 6.58
C ASP A 129 -3.20 -13.22 5.56
N CYS A 130 -3.40 -12.86 4.29
CA CYS A 130 -3.63 -13.79 3.20
C CYS A 130 -2.40 -14.68 2.98
N ALA A 131 -1.22 -14.08 2.81
CA ALA A 131 0.04 -14.81 2.62
C ALA A 131 0.33 -15.76 3.78
N ALA A 132 0.12 -15.33 5.03
CA ALA A 132 0.31 -16.16 6.21
C ALA A 132 -0.62 -17.39 6.22
N ARG A 133 -1.90 -17.23 5.85
CA ARG A 133 -2.83 -18.37 5.75
C ARG A 133 -2.45 -19.37 4.67
N ILE A 134 -1.88 -18.89 3.56
CA ILE A 134 -1.38 -19.77 2.49
C ILE A 134 -0.15 -20.54 2.99
N VAL A 135 0.73 -19.91 3.77
CA VAL A 135 1.84 -20.62 4.44
C VAL A 135 1.31 -21.73 5.33
N ASP A 136 0.34 -21.45 6.20
CA ASP A 136 -0.25 -22.47 7.09
C ASP A 136 -0.80 -23.66 6.30
N LEU A 137 -1.46 -23.40 5.17
CA LEU A 137 -1.97 -24.44 4.26
C LEU A 137 -0.84 -25.25 3.62
N LEU A 138 0.22 -24.60 3.16
CA LEU A 138 1.38 -25.25 2.55
C LEU A 138 2.15 -26.08 3.57
N GLU A 139 2.28 -25.63 4.81
CA GLU A 139 2.88 -26.40 5.91
C GLU A 139 2.06 -27.65 6.21
N LEU A 140 0.73 -27.55 6.21
CA LEU A 140 -0.16 -28.71 6.35
C LEU A 140 -0.04 -29.68 5.17
N LEU A 141 0.09 -29.17 3.94
CA LEU A 141 0.33 -30.00 2.75
C LEU A 141 1.67 -30.74 2.86
N ALA A 142 2.72 -30.07 3.31
CA ALA A 142 4.03 -30.66 3.53
C ALA A 142 3.99 -31.76 4.61
N SER A 143 3.29 -31.54 5.73
CA SER A 143 3.27 -32.50 6.85
C SER A 143 2.57 -33.82 6.53
N HIS A 144 1.75 -33.85 5.49
CA HIS A 144 1.00 -35.03 5.04
C HIS A 144 1.35 -35.46 3.60
N TRP A 145 2.46 -34.95 3.06
CA TRP A 145 2.83 -35.17 1.66
C TRP A 145 2.89 -36.67 1.30
N GLY A 146 2.22 -37.05 0.21
CA GLY A 146 2.10 -38.45 -0.24
C GLY A 146 0.88 -39.21 0.31
N GLU A 147 0.18 -38.67 1.32
CA GLU A 147 -1.11 -39.20 1.81
C GLU A 147 -2.32 -38.51 1.16
N TRP A 148 -2.08 -37.41 0.46
CA TRP A 148 -3.13 -36.62 -0.19
C TRP A 148 -3.63 -37.29 -1.47
N HIS A 149 -4.95 -37.43 -1.56
CA HIS A 149 -5.65 -37.54 -2.83
C HIS A 149 -6.22 -36.15 -3.16
N TYR A 150 -5.83 -35.59 -4.32
CA TYR A 150 -6.31 -34.28 -4.75
C TYR A 150 -7.84 -34.32 -4.92
N ASP A 151 -8.55 -33.66 -4.02
CA ASP A 151 -10.01 -33.48 -4.08
C ASP A 151 -10.31 -32.09 -4.67
N GLN A 152 -10.84 -32.08 -5.89
CA GLN A 152 -11.22 -30.85 -6.59
C GLN A 152 -12.27 -30.02 -5.83
N GLU A 153 -13.13 -30.64 -5.02
CA GLU A 153 -14.16 -29.92 -4.26
C GLU A 153 -13.57 -29.18 -3.05
N ALA A 154 -12.59 -29.79 -2.36
CA ALA A 154 -11.90 -29.15 -1.25
C ALA A 154 -10.99 -28.00 -1.71
N ALA A 155 -10.31 -28.16 -2.85
CA ALA A 155 -9.51 -27.10 -3.45
C ALA A 155 -10.38 -25.89 -3.85
N ALA A 156 -11.53 -26.14 -4.49
CA ALA A 156 -12.48 -25.08 -4.82
C ALA A 156 -12.91 -24.29 -3.57
N LEU A 157 -13.19 -24.96 -2.45
CA LEU A 157 -13.57 -24.31 -1.18
C LEU A 157 -12.47 -23.41 -0.58
N VAL A 158 -11.21 -23.84 -0.66
CA VAL A 158 -10.06 -23.09 -0.10
C VAL A 158 -9.65 -21.94 -1.01
N PHE A 159 -9.70 -22.14 -2.33
CA PHE A 159 -9.29 -21.14 -3.32
C PHE A 159 -10.44 -20.19 -3.73
N ASP A 160 -11.72 -20.56 -3.60
CA ASP A 160 -12.85 -19.61 -3.71
C ASP A 160 -12.80 -18.55 -2.60
N ALA A 161 -12.23 -18.85 -1.43
CA ALA A 161 -12.01 -17.83 -0.40
C ALA A 161 -11.04 -16.72 -0.86
N LEU A 162 -10.22 -16.96 -1.89
CA LEU A 162 -9.41 -15.94 -2.54
C LEU A 162 -10.20 -15.12 -3.58
N SER A 163 -11.39 -15.55 -4.01
CA SER A 163 -12.29 -14.69 -4.82
C SER A 163 -12.78 -13.45 -4.03
N VAL A 164 -12.73 -13.51 -2.70
CA VAL A 164 -12.92 -12.35 -1.82
C VAL A 164 -11.84 -11.28 -2.05
N LYS A 165 -10.65 -11.65 -2.53
CA LYS A 165 -9.60 -10.69 -2.91
C LYS A 165 -10.02 -9.87 -4.12
N ASP A 166 -10.64 -10.48 -5.12
CA ASP A 166 -11.15 -9.79 -6.30
C ASP A 166 -12.31 -8.84 -5.92
N GLU A 167 -13.20 -9.27 -5.02
CA GLU A 167 -14.26 -8.39 -4.46
C GLU A 167 -13.69 -7.22 -3.64
N LEU A 168 -12.59 -7.43 -2.90
CA LEU A 168 -11.91 -6.38 -2.14
C LEU A 168 -11.12 -5.42 -3.04
N TRP A 169 -10.57 -5.91 -4.16
CA TRP A 169 -9.92 -5.09 -5.18
C TRP A 169 -10.94 -4.24 -5.94
N ASP A 170 -12.11 -4.78 -6.27
CA ASP A 170 -13.22 -4.00 -6.84
C ASP A 170 -13.67 -2.87 -5.90
N ILE A 171 -13.71 -3.12 -4.58
CA ILE A 171 -13.99 -2.08 -3.58
C ILE A 171 -12.87 -1.02 -3.57
N ASN A 172 -11.61 -1.41 -3.75
CA ASN A 172 -10.49 -0.47 -3.78
C ASN A 172 -10.48 0.37 -5.07
N ASP A 173 -10.80 -0.23 -6.22
CA ASP A 173 -10.98 0.45 -7.50
C ASP A 173 -12.17 1.42 -7.48
N ASP A 174 -13.25 1.06 -6.79
CA ASP A 174 -14.39 1.96 -6.59
C ASP A 174 -14.05 3.11 -5.63
N ILE A 175 -13.22 2.87 -4.60
CA ILE A 175 -12.66 3.93 -3.77
C ILE A 175 -11.81 4.87 -4.62
N ASP A 176 -10.93 4.36 -5.49
CA ASP A 176 -10.09 5.16 -6.39
C ASP A 176 -10.92 5.96 -7.41
N ARG A 177 -11.99 5.39 -7.97
CA ARG A 177 -12.95 6.13 -8.81
C ARG A 177 -13.64 7.24 -8.04
N LEU A 178 -14.10 6.97 -6.81
CA LEU A 178 -14.73 7.98 -5.97
C LEU A 178 -13.75 9.12 -5.65
N LEU A 179 -12.48 8.80 -5.40
CA LEU A 179 -11.41 9.78 -5.19
C LEU A 179 -11.15 10.63 -6.44
N GLN A 180 -11.06 10.03 -7.63
CA GLN A 180 -10.88 10.77 -8.88
C GLN A 180 -12.08 11.67 -9.21
N SER A 181 -13.30 11.21 -8.92
CA SER A 181 -14.53 12.00 -9.13
C SER A 181 -14.62 13.21 -8.19
N ARG A 182 -14.12 13.05 -6.95
CA ARG A 182 -14.06 14.12 -5.96
C ARG A 182 -13.00 15.17 -6.31
N ASP A 183 -11.81 14.73 -6.74
CA ASP A 183 -10.75 15.64 -7.20
C ASP A 183 -11.18 16.44 -8.45
N ALA A 184 -11.95 15.81 -9.34
CA ALA A 184 -12.58 16.49 -10.48
C ALA A 184 -13.62 17.53 -10.03
N SER A 185 -14.47 17.19 -9.06
CA SER A 185 -15.49 18.10 -8.51
C SER A 185 -14.87 19.29 -7.77
N ASP A 186 -13.80 19.07 -7.01
CA ASP A 186 -13.13 20.13 -6.26
C ASP A 186 -12.31 21.05 -7.20
N ARG A 187 -11.74 20.53 -8.28
CA ARG A 187 -11.18 21.34 -9.38
C ARG A 187 -12.23 22.20 -10.10
N GLU A 188 -13.44 21.67 -10.29
CA GLU A 188 -14.55 22.40 -10.93
C GLU A 188 -15.11 23.52 -10.03
N LYS A 189 -15.09 23.33 -8.70
CA LYS A 189 -15.46 24.39 -7.74
C LYS A 189 -14.43 25.51 -7.71
N LEU A 190 -13.13 25.18 -7.86
CA LEU A 190 -12.03 26.15 -7.88
C LEU A 190 -11.90 26.89 -9.23
N SER A 191 -12.46 26.35 -10.32
CA SER A 191 -12.45 26.98 -11.64
C SER A 191 -13.63 27.92 -11.89
N LYS A 192 -14.65 27.93 -11.02
CA LYS A 192 -15.73 28.92 -11.11
C LYS A 192 -15.22 30.28 -10.61
N PRO A 193 -15.32 31.35 -11.42
CA PRO A 193 -14.91 32.67 -10.99
C PRO A 193 -15.74 33.07 -9.76
N ILE A 194 -15.05 33.43 -8.68
CA ILE A 194 -15.68 34.05 -7.50
C ILE A 194 -16.45 35.26 -8.04
N GLY A 195 -17.77 35.20 -7.92
CA GLY A 195 -18.68 36.18 -8.50
C GLY A 195 -18.16 37.59 -8.28
N GLY A 196 -17.83 38.25 -9.40
CA GLY A 196 -17.67 39.69 -9.44
C GLY A 196 -18.98 40.31 -8.98
N GLY A 197 -19.00 40.79 -7.74
CA GLY A 197 -19.96 41.78 -7.31
C GLY A 197 -19.70 43.03 -8.13
N THR A 198 -20.53 43.22 -9.16
CA THR A 198 -20.70 44.47 -9.91
C THR A 198 -21.11 45.59 -8.94
N PRO A 199 -20.69 46.86 -9.19
CA PRO A 199 -20.62 47.95 -8.21
C PRO A 199 -21.95 48.45 -7.66
#